data_AF-A0A7W2AH21-F1
#
_entry.id   AF-A0A7W2AH21-F1
#
_cell.length_a   1.000
_cell.length_b   1.000
_cell.length_c   1.000
_cell.angle_alpha   90.00
_cell.angle_beta   90.00
_cell.angle_gamma   90.00
#
_symmetry.space_group_name_H-M   'P 1'
#
loop_
_entity.id
_entity.type
_entity.pdbx_description
1 polymer ?
#
loop_
_entity_poly.entity_id
_entity_poly.type
_entity_poly.pdbx_seq_one_letter_code
_entity_poly.pdbx_strand_id
1 'polypeptide(L)'
;MILNRVIELRKRKKWSLQYTADQLGIAKSTYAGYESGYRRPSLEAIKLMADLFETSVDYLLGRVDTETFHPEKENIQELELTQLSEIKLTVDGKPLSDGEINQLIAFIRSKREIEGLQTPDAQTQKNW
;
A
#
# COMPACT_ATOMS: atom_id res chain seq x y z
N MET A 1 14.49 16.31 -13.52
CA MET A 1 15.12 16.39 -12.18
C MET A 1 14.81 15.09 -11.46
N ILE A 2 15.76 14.47 -10.76
CA ILE A 2 15.59 13.11 -10.20
C ILE A 2 14.60 13.06 -9.03
N LEU A 3 14.31 14.19 -8.36
CA LEU A 3 13.51 14.22 -7.12
C LEU A 3 12.34 15.21 -7.14
N ASN A 4 11.67 15.39 -8.28
CA ASN A 4 10.48 16.27 -8.36
C ASN A 4 9.43 15.91 -7.29
N ARG A 5 9.23 14.62 -7.05
CA ARG A 5 8.25 14.11 -6.08
C ARG A 5 8.60 14.48 -4.63
N VAL A 6 9.89 14.49 -4.26
CA VAL A 6 10.30 14.96 -2.92
C VAL A 6 9.92 16.43 -2.69
N ILE A 7 10.10 17.27 -3.70
CA ILE A 7 9.72 18.69 -3.64
C ILE A 7 8.20 18.83 -3.47
N GLU A 8 7.43 18.07 -4.24
CA GLU A 8 5.96 18.07 -4.20
C GLU A 8 5.43 17.60 -2.85
N LEU A 9 5.95 16.48 -2.32
CA LEU A 9 5.59 15.94 -1.01
C LEU A 9 5.84 16.96 0.11
N ARG A 10 7.01 17.60 0.12
CA ARG A 10 7.34 18.64 1.09
C ARG A 10 6.40 19.84 0.98
N LYS A 11 6.15 20.32 -0.23
CA LYS A 11 5.26 21.48 -0.47
C LYS A 11 3.82 21.16 -0.05
N ARG A 12 3.33 19.94 -0.32
CA ARG A 12 1.99 19.48 0.08
C ARG A 12 1.83 19.47 1.60
N LYS A 13 2.85 19.03 2.34
CA LYS A 13 2.89 19.12 3.82
C LYS A 13 3.21 20.54 4.35
N LYS A 14 3.43 21.54 3.47
CA LYS A 14 3.82 22.93 3.79
C LYS A 14 5.10 23.03 4.65
N TRP A 15 6.01 22.08 4.48
CA TRP A 15 7.26 22.06 5.23
C TRP A 15 8.35 22.93 4.61
N SER A 16 9.13 23.59 5.46
CA SER A 16 10.31 24.35 5.04
C SER A 16 11.49 23.40 4.75
N LEU A 17 12.45 23.85 3.94
CA LEU A 17 13.69 23.09 3.70
C LEU A 17 14.43 22.79 5.00
N GLN A 18 14.40 23.70 5.97
CA GLN A 18 15.06 23.52 7.27
C GLN A 18 14.35 22.42 8.06
N TYR A 19 13.03 22.53 8.21
CA TYR A 19 12.24 21.55 8.95
C TYR A 19 12.43 20.14 8.40
N THR A 20 12.37 19.96 7.08
CA THR A 20 12.56 18.64 6.47
C THR A 20 13.98 18.11 6.66
N ALA A 21 15.00 18.96 6.58
CA ALA A 21 16.37 18.57 6.91
C ALA A 21 16.51 18.12 8.37
N ASP A 22 15.86 18.83 9.30
CA ASP A 22 15.88 18.50 10.73
C ASP A 22 15.22 17.13 10.99
N GLN A 23 14.09 16.84 10.32
CA GLN A 23 13.44 15.52 10.41
C GLN A 23 14.32 14.38 9.88
N LEU A 24 15.16 14.64 8.88
CA LEU A 24 16.09 13.67 8.30
C LEU A 24 17.44 13.61 9.04
N GLY A 25 17.67 14.48 10.04
CA GLY A 25 18.94 14.56 10.74
C GLY A 25 20.11 15.02 9.87
N ILE A 26 19.85 15.84 8.83
CA ILE A 26 20.88 16.33 7.90
C ILE A 26 20.92 17.86 7.84
N ALA A 27 22.00 18.43 7.32
CA ALA A 27 22.09 19.87 7.11
C ALA A 27 21.09 20.36 6.04
N LYS A 28 20.49 21.55 6.25
CA LYS A 28 19.60 22.21 5.28
C LYS A 28 20.21 22.30 3.87
N SER A 29 21.50 22.63 3.78
CA SER A 29 22.22 22.71 2.50
C SER A 29 22.31 21.36 1.79
N THR A 30 22.40 20.27 2.54
CA THR A 30 22.37 18.91 1.99
C THR A 30 21.00 18.59 1.39
N TYR A 31 19.93 18.84 2.14
CA TYR A 31 18.56 18.61 1.66
C TYR A 31 18.21 19.51 0.46
N ALA A 32 18.57 20.79 0.50
CA ALA A 32 18.42 21.69 -0.64
C ALA A 32 19.22 21.23 -1.87
N GLY A 33 20.39 20.63 -1.67
CA GLY A 33 21.18 20.00 -2.72
C GLY A 33 20.46 18.81 -3.37
N TYR A 34 19.70 18.04 -2.59
CA TYR A 34 18.88 16.94 -3.12
C TYR A 34 17.74 17.49 -3.99
N GLU A 35 16.94 18.42 -3.48
CA GLU A 35 15.81 18.99 -4.24
C GLU A 35 16.27 19.71 -5.52
N SER A 36 17.40 20.42 -5.48
CA SER A 36 17.95 21.10 -6.66
C SER A 36 18.66 20.16 -7.64
N GLY A 37 18.84 18.87 -7.31
CA GLY A 37 19.60 17.91 -8.11
C GLY A 37 21.11 18.18 -8.14
N TYR A 38 21.60 19.18 -7.40
CA TYR A 38 23.03 19.47 -7.25
C TYR A 38 23.77 18.35 -6.52
N ARG A 39 23.09 17.68 -5.57
CA ARG A 39 23.61 16.51 -4.85
C ARG A 39 22.74 15.30 -5.13
N ARG A 40 23.38 14.15 -5.33
CA ARG A 40 22.70 12.86 -5.37
C ARG A 40 22.54 12.33 -3.94
N PRO A 41 21.33 11.96 -3.50
CA PRO A 41 21.15 11.31 -2.21
C PRO A 41 21.76 9.90 -2.23
N SER A 42 22.19 9.42 -1.07
CA SER A 42 22.57 8.03 -0.87
C SER A 42 21.32 7.13 -0.80
N LEU A 43 21.52 5.81 -0.89
CA LEU A 43 20.44 4.83 -0.69
C LEU A 43 19.73 5.04 0.66
N GLU A 44 20.51 5.21 1.73
CA GLU A 44 19.99 5.49 3.07
C GLU A 44 19.17 6.78 3.12
N ALA A 45 19.63 7.86 2.46
CA ALA A 45 18.87 9.10 2.40
C ALA A 45 17.54 8.93 1.65
N ILE A 46 17.52 8.15 0.56
CA ILE A 46 16.29 7.85 -0.20
C ILE A 46 15.31 7.06 0.66
N LYS A 47 15.80 6.05 1.40
CA LYS A 47 15.00 5.27 2.33
C LYS A 47 14.39 6.15 3.43
N LEU A 48 15.21 6.98 4.09
CA LEU A 48 14.73 7.90 5.12
C LEU A 48 13.72 8.92 4.59
N MET A 49 13.91 9.41 3.35
CA MET A 49 12.90 10.27 2.71
C MET A 49 11.59 9.52 2.44
N ALA A 50 11.66 8.26 2.01
CA ALA A 50 10.48 7.43 1.76
C ALA A 50 9.69 7.22 3.05
N ASP A 51 10.38 6.86 4.13
CA ASP A 51 9.80 6.69 5.46
C ASP A 51 9.20 8.00 5.98
N LEU A 52 9.93 9.13 5.88
CA LEU A 52 9.47 10.45 6.34
C LEU A 52 8.18 10.91 5.63
N PHE A 53 8.07 10.64 4.33
CA PHE A 53 6.91 11.01 3.54
C PHE A 53 5.83 9.93 3.48
N GLU A 54 6.02 8.81 4.20
CA GLU A 54 5.10 7.66 4.23
C GLU A 54 4.79 7.15 2.81
N THR A 55 5.84 7.03 1.99
CA THR A 55 5.73 6.63 0.59
C THR A 55 6.83 5.65 0.20
N SER A 56 6.78 5.11 -1.02
CA SER A 56 7.75 4.10 -1.47
C SER A 56 8.95 4.76 -2.14
N VAL A 57 10.10 4.06 -2.12
CA VAL A 57 11.28 4.47 -2.88
C VAL A 57 10.97 4.52 -4.39
N ASP A 58 10.20 3.57 -4.90
CA ASP A 58 9.76 3.55 -6.30
C ASP A 58 8.92 4.78 -6.65
N TYR A 59 8.07 5.24 -5.72
CA TYR A 59 7.39 6.52 -5.88
C TYR A 59 8.41 7.67 -5.86
N LEU A 60 9.30 7.79 -4.89
CA LEU A 60 10.27 8.90 -4.89
C LEU A 60 11.11 9.01 -6.17
N LEU A 61 11.45 7.86 -6.76
CA LEU A 61 12.30 7.75 -7.96
C LEU A 61 11.55 7.82 -9.29
N GLY A 62 10.21 7.94 -9.29
CA GLY A 62 9.45 8.08 -10.54
C GLY A 62 9.09 6.76 -11.24
N ARG A 63 9.21 5.61 -10.56
CA ARG A 63 8.97 4.28 -11.18
C ARG A 63 7.50 3.85 -11.18
N VAL A 64 6.72 4.34 -10.22
CA VAL A 64 5.27 4.08 -10.08
C VAL A 64 4.54 5.37 -9.77
N ASP A 65 3.31 5.59 -10.22
CA ASP A 65 2.56 6.82 -9.89
C ASP A 65 1.80 6.74 -8.56
N THR A 66 1.70 5.55 -7.97
CA THR A 66 1.03 5.33 -6.68
C THR A 66 1.96 5.67 -5.52
N GLU A 67 1.53 6.62 -4.67
CA GLU A 67 2.32 7.07 -3.50
C GLU A 67 2.34 6.06 -2.33
N THR A 68 1.75 4.88 -2.49
CA THR A 68 1.45 3.97 -1.39
C THR A 68 2.69 3.27 -0.83
N PHE A 69 2.90 3.45 0.47
CA PHE A 69 3.79 2.63 1.30
C PHE A 69 3.07 2.39 2.63
N HIS A 70 2.79 1.13 2.92
CA HIS A 70 2.18 0.71 4.16
C HIS A 70 3.21 -0.15 4.91
N PRO A 71 4.09 0.47 5.72
CA PRO A 71 5.11 -0.27 6.46
C PRO A 71 4.49 -1.20 7.52
N GLU A 72 3.28 -0.91 7.99
CA GLU A 72 2.67 -1.62 9.14
C GLU A 72 1.21 -2.08 8.95
N LYS A 73 0.63 -1.93 7.76
CA LYS A 73 -0.56 -2.72 7.45
C LYS A 73 -0.05 -3.94 6.71
N GLU A 74 -0.17 -5.12 7.32
CA GLU A 74 -0.41 -6.31 6.53
C GLU A 74 -1.44 -5.87 5.48
N ASN A 75 -1.01 -5.84 4.22
CA ASN A 75 -1.88 -5.49 3.13
C ASN A 75 -2.84 -6.67 2.98
N ILE A 76 -3.74 -6.85 3.94
CA ILE A 76 -4.82 -7.80 3.90
C ILE A 76 -5.75 -7.23 2.84
N GLN A 77 -5.44 -7.57 1.60
CA GLN A 77 -6.37 -7.41 0.52
C GLN A 77 -7.58 -8.27 0.88
N GLU A 78 -8.73 -7.63 1.04
CA GLU A 78 -9.99 -8.35 1.19
C GLU A 78 -10.16 -9.19 -0.07
N LEU A 79 -10.15 -10.50 0.12
CA LEU A 79 -10.33 -11.47 -0.96
C LEU A 79 -11.75 -12.01 -0.90
N GLU A 80 -12.50 -11.81 -1.98
CA GLU A 80 -13.83 -12.35 -2.09
C GLU A 80 -13.77 -13.78 -2.64
N LEU A 81 -14.08 -14.77 -1.80
CA LEU A 81 -14.01 -16.19 -2.15
C LEU A 81 -14.91 -16.56 -3.34
N THR A 82 -15.98 -15.78 -3.59
CA THR A 82 -16.87 -15.97 -4.73
C THR A 82 -16.32 -15.44 -6.06
N GLN A 83 -15.20 -14.71 -6.04
CA GLN A 83 -14.62 -14.02 -7.20
C GLN A 83 -13.09 -14.20 -7.26
N LEU A 84 -12.64 -15.46 -7.31
CA LEU A 84 -11.21 -15.81 -7.40
C LEU A 84 -10.77 -15.96 -8.86
N SER A 85 -10.50 -14.85 -9.57
CA SER A 85 -10.02 -14.91 -10.96
C SER A 85 -8.50 -15.06 -11.07
N GLU A 86 -7.74 -14.49 -10.15
CA GLU A 86 -6.27 -14.36 -10.28
C GLU A 86 -5.48 -15.02 -9.13
N ILE A 87 -6.18 -15.60 -8.15
CA ILE A 87 -5.57 -16.13 -6.93
C ILE A 87 -5.82 -17.64 -6.84
N LYS A 88 -4.73 -18.41 -6.70
CA LYS A 88 -4.78 -19.86 -6.52
C LYS A 88 -4.71 -20.21 -5.02
N LEU A 89 -5.84 -20.66 -4.46
CA LEU A 89 -5.87 -21.18 -3.08
C LEU A 89 -5.27 -22.58 -3.03
N THR A 90 -4.49 -22.87 -1.99
CA THR A 90 -3.90 -24.20 -1.75
C THR A 90 -4.06 -24.63 -0.31
N VAL A 91 -4.20 -25.94 -0.07
CA VAL A 91 -4.08 -26.58 1.24
C VAL A 91 -2.96 -27.62 1.12
N ASP A 92 -1.98 -27.55 2.01
CA ASP A 92 -0.78 -28.41 1.99
C ASP A 92 -0.03 -28.39 0.65
N GLY A 93 -0.02 -27.24 -0.01
CA GLY A 93 0.61 -27.03 -1.32
C GLY A 93 -0.17 -27.63 -2.51
N LYS A 94 -1.33 -28.24 -2.28
CA LYS A 94 -2.22 -28.73 -3.33
C LYS A 94 -3.29 -27.69 -3.65
N PRO A 95 -3.52 -27.38 -4.93
CA PRO A 95 -4.55 -26.42 -5.30
C PRO A 95 -5.93 -26.96 -5.01
N LEU A 96 -6.80 -26.09 -4.48
CA LEU A 96 -8.21 -26.42 -4.33
C LEU A 96 -8.87 -26.52 -5.70
N SER A 97 -9.76 -27.49 -5.84
CA SER A 97 -10.72 -27.57 -6.93
C SER A 97 -11.88 -26.59 -6.73
N ASP A 98 -12.59 -26.27 -7.81
CA ASP A 98 -13.80 -25.43 -7.75
C ASP A 98 -14.85 -26.02 -6.78
N GLY A 99 -14.93 -27.35 -6.69
CA GLY A 99 -15.81 -28.04 -5.75
C GLY A 99 -15.44 -27.77 -4.28
N GLU A 100 -14.16 -27.83 -3.95
CA GLU A 100 -13.66 -27.56 -2.59
C GLU A 100 -13.84 -26.08 -2.22
N ILE A 101 -13.64 -25.16 -3.17
CA ILE A 101 -13.89 -23.72 -2.96
C ILE A 101 -15.37 -23.49 -2.67
N ASN A 102 -16.27 -24.09 -3.45
CA ASN A 102 -17.71 -23.98 -3.22
C ASN A 102 -18.14 -24.56 -1.87
N GLN A 103 -17.56 -25.68 -1.45
CA GLN A 103 -17.80 -26.27 -0.13
C GLN A 103 -17.30 -25.37 1.00
N LEU A 104 -16.13 -24.74 0.84
CA LEU A 104 -15.59 -23.77 1.78
C LEU A 104 -16.50 -22.54 1.92
N ILE A 105 -16.98 -21.99 0.80
CA ILE A 105 -17.93 -20.86 0.80
C ILE A 105 -19.22 -21.24 1.53
N ALA A 106 -19.79 -22.41 1.24
CA ALA A 106 -20.99 -22.91 1.89
C ALA A 106 -20.78 -23.07 3.41
N PHE A 107 -19.66 -23.68 3.80
CA PHE A 107 -19.31 -23.87 5.21
C PHE A 107 -19.22 -22.53 5.97
N ILE A 108 -18.52 -21.54 5.41
CA ILE A 108 -18.38 -20.22 6.06
C ILE A 108 -19.73 -19.53 6.21
N ARG A 109 -20.60 -19.60 5.19
CA ARG A 109 -21.96 -19.04 5.25
C ARG A 109 -22.78 -19.69 6.36
N SER A 110 -22.87 -21.01 6.38
CA SER A 110 -23.60 -21.74 7.43
C SER A 110 -23.03 -21.49 8.83
N LYS A 111 -21.69 -21.39 8.96
CA LYS A 111 -21.06 -21.06 10.24
C LYS A 111 -21.47 -19.67 10.75
N ARG A 112 -21.50 -18.66 9.89
CA ARG A 112 -21.93 -17.30 10.25
C ARG A 112 -23.39 -17.25 10.69
N GLU A 113 -24.26 -17.98 10.01
CA GLU A 113 -25.68 -18.12 10.39
C GLU A 113 -25.83 -18.70 11.81
N ILE A 114 -25.06 -19.75 12.13
CA ILE A 114 -25.07 -20.39 13.45
C ILE A 114 -24.52 -19.44 14.53
N GLU A 115 -23.49 -18.65 14.22
CA GLU A 115 -22.84 -17.72 15.14
C GLU A 115 -23.57 -16.37 15.27
N GLY A 116 -24.67 -16.15 14.53
CA GLY A 116 -25.44 -14.89 14.56
C GLY A 116 -24.70 -13.69 13.96
N LEU A 117 -23.63 -13.93 13.19
CA LEU A 117 -22.91 -12.89 12.47
C LEU A 117 -23.69 -12.58 11.19
N GLN A 118 -24.32 -11.41 11.12
CA GLN A 118 -25.08 -10.97 9.94
C GLN A 118 -24.23 -11.09 8.66
N THR A 119 -24.66 -11.89 7.71
CA THR A 119 -24.16 -11.86 6.33
C THR A 119 -24.60 -10.54 5.69
N PRO A 120 -23.71 -9.77 5.03
CA PRO A 120 -24.14 -8.67 4.18
C PRO A 120 -25.01 -9.25 3.06
N ASP A 121 -26.23 -8.76 2.97
CA ASP A 121 -27.25 -9.25 2.06
C ASP A 121 -26.76 -9.24 0.61
N ALA A 122 -26.90 -10.39 -0.05
CA ALA A 122 -26.83 -10.52 -1.49
C ALA A 122 -28.11 -9.93 -2.12
N GLN A 123 -28.32 -8.61 -1.99
CA GLN A 123 -29.45 -7.92 -2.60
C GLN A 123 -29.05 -6.53 -3.13
N THR A 124 -28.41 -6.50 -4.30
CA THR A 124 -28.63 -5.41 -5.27
C THR A 124 -28.57 -5.95 -6.70
N GLN A 125 -29.43 -6.92 -6.99
CA GLN A 125 -29.95 -7.13 -8.35
C GLN A 125 -31.43 -7.47 -8.25
N LYS A 126 -32.26 -6.44 -8.16
CA LYS A 126 -33.64 -6.45 -8.66
C LYS A 126 -34.13 -5.01 -8.69
N ASN A 127 -34.16 -4.48 -9.90
CA ASN A 127 -35.23 -3.66 -10.48
C ASN A 127 -35.87 -2.63 -9.53
N TRP A 128 -35.71 -1.34 -9.82
CA TRP A 128 -36.58 -0.54 -10.68
C TRP A 128 -35.75 0.58 -11.32
#